data_AF-A0AAP8N776-F1
#
_entry.id   AF-A0AAP8N776-F1
#
_cell.length_a   1.000
_cell.length_b   1.000
_cell.length_c   1.000
_cell.angle_alpha   90.00
_cell.angle_beta   90.00
_cell.angle_gamma   90.00
#
_symmetry.space_group_name_H-M   'P 1'
#
loop_
_entity.id
_entity.type
_entity.pdbx_description
1 polymer ?
#
loop_
_entity_poly.entity_id
_entity_poly.type
_entity_poly.pdbx_seq_one_letter_code
_entity_poly.pdbx_strand_id
1 'polypeptide(L)'
;GGYGQDMKDYNLSMLLKDLEAVDGLKRVRISSIEASQFTDEVIEVLRHSNIVVRHLHVPLQSGSDTVLKRMRRKYTMAQFAERIEKLREVLP
;
A
#
# COMPACT_ATOMS: atom_id res chain seq x y z
N GLY A 1 0.93 10.37 -6.73
CA GLY A 1 1.52 9.36 -7.62
C GLY A 1 2.00 8.20 -6.77
N GLY A 2 1.94 6.99 -7.30
CA GLY A 2 2.56 5.82 -6.67
C GLY A 2 4.02 5.69 -7.07
N TYR A 3 4.80 4.98 -6.26
CA TYR A 3 6.20 4.70 -6.58
C TYR A 3 6.31 3.85 -7.86
N GLY A 4 7.20 4.24 -8.77
CA GLY A 4 7.45 3.55 -10.04
C GLY A 4 6.48 3.91 -11.18
N GLN A 5 5.52 4.80 -10.98
CA GLN A 5 4.61 5.23 -12.07
C GLN A 5 5.32 5.99 -13.21
N ASP A 6 6.46 6.59 -12.90
CA ASP A 6 7.36 7.27 -13.83
C ASP A 6 8.43 6.34 -14.42
N MET A 7 8.45 5.07 -13.98
CA MET A 7 9.37 4.04 -14.47
C MET A 7 8.63 3.10 -15.44
N LYS A 8 9.36 2.56 -16.41
CA LYS A 8 8.76 1.74 -17.47
C LYS A 8 8.30 0.37 -16.97
N ASP A 9 9.15 -0.30 -16.20
CA ASP A 9 8.99 -1.72 -15.82
C ASP A 9 9.34 -1.93 -14.34
N TYR A 10 9.05 -0.96 -13.49
CA TYR A 10 9.36 -1.02 -12.06
C TYR A 10 8.24 -0.43 -11.23
N ASN A 11 7.89 -1.08 -10.13
CA ASN A 11 6.79 -0.67 -9.27
C ASN A 11 7.14 -0.90 -7.79
N LEU A 12 6.21 -0.54 -6.91
CA LEU A 12 6.40 -0.71 -5.47
C LEU A 12 6.62 -2.17 -5.04
N SER A 13 5.96 -3.14 -5.67
CA SER A 13 6.10 -4.56 -5.30
C SER A 13 7.53 -5.05 -5.58
N MET A 14 8.13 -4.60 -6.68
CA MET A 14 9.53 -4.90 -7.03
C MET A 14 10.51 -4.26 -6.04
N LEU A 15 10.30 -2.99 -5.67
CA LEU A 15 11.13 -2.35 -4.63
C LEU A 15 11.10 -3.12 -3.31
N LEU A 16 9.92 -3.55 -2.86
CA LEU A 16 9.80 -4.30 -1.62
C LEU A 16 10.52 -5.66 -1.68
N LYS A 17 10.49 -6.34 -2.84
CA LYS A 17 11.25 -7.58 -3.08
C LYS A 17 12.76 -7.34 -3.05
N ASP A 18 13.22 -6.26 -3.68
CA ASP A 18 14.64 -5.91 -3.70
C ASP A 18 15.15 -5.55 -2.29
N LEU A 19 14.33 -4.88 -1.49
CA LEU A 19 14.65 -4.57 -0.08
C LEU A 19 14.76 -5.83 0.79
N GLU A 20 13.91 -6.84 0.57
CA GLU A 20 14.02 -8.14 1.28
C GLU A 20 15.34 -8.86 1.01
N ALA A 21 15.96 -8.63 -0.16
CA ALA A 21 17.24 -9.24 -0.52
C ALA A 21 18.47 -8.51 0.06
N VAL A 22 18.29 -7.36 0.72
CA VAL A 22 19.40 -6.57 1.29
C VAL A 22 19.89 -7.22 2.58
N ASP A 23 21.11 -7.75 2.55
CA ASP A 23 21.74 -8.33 3.73
C ASP A 23 21.89 -7.30 4.86
N GLY A 24 21.58 -7.71 6.08
CA GLY A 24 21.61 -6.87 7.28
C GLY A 24 20.46 -5.86 7.43
N LEU A 25 19.54 -5.72 6.45
CA LEU A 25 18.37 -4.85 6.59
C LEU A 25 17.34 -5.48 7.54
N LYS A 26 17.10 -4.84 8.69
CA LYS A 26 16.28 -5.44 9.75
C LYS A 26 14.80 -5.08 9.68
N ARG A 27 14.48 -3.83 9.30
CA ARG A 27 13.12 -3.29 9.37
C ARG A 27 12.86 -2.26 8.28
N VAL A 28 11.71 -2.37 7.63
CA VAL A 28 11.19 -1.39 6.67
C VAL A 28 9.81 -0.93 7.15
N ARG A 29 9.61 0.38 7.18
CA ARG A 29 8.30 0.99 7.50
C ARG A 29 7.77 1.72 6.30
N ILE A 30 6.64 1.26 5.78
CA ILE A 30 5.92 1.94 4.70
C ILE A 30 5.08 3.05 5.34
N SER A 31 5.35 4.29 4.96
CA SER A 31 4.65 5.48 5.45
C SER A 31 3.88 6.15 4.30
N SER A 32 2.73 6.76 4.61
CA SER A 32 1.93 7.58 3.68
C SER A 32 1.69 6.92 2.31
N ILE A 33 0.99 5.79 2.32
CA ILE A 33 0.63 5.03 1.13
C ILE A 33 -0.87 5.12 0.88
N GLU A 34 -1.28 5.35 -0.36
CA GLU A 34 -2.70 5.34 -0.71
C GLU A 34 -3.23 3.91 -0.78
N ALA A 35 -4.48 3.69 -0.36
CA ALA A 35 -5.15 2.39 -0.45
C ALA A 35 -5.09 1.79 -1.87
N SER A 36 -5.12 2.65 -2.90
CA SER A 36 -5.02 2.30 -4.32
C SER A 36 -3.70 1.60 -4.70
N GLN A 37 -2.61 1.86 -3.96
CA GLN A 37 -1.27 1.32 -4.23
C GLN A 37 -1.06 -0.08 -3.64
N PHE A 38 -1.96 -0.56 -2.78
CA PHE A 38 -1.99 -1.95 -2.38
C PHE A 38 -2.64 -2.77 -3.47
N THR A 39 -1.87 -3.04 -4.51
CA THR A 39 -2.20 -4.04 -5.52
C THR A 39 -2.02 -5.43 -4.92
N ASP A 40 -2.61 -6.44 -5.56
CA ASP A 40 -2.47 -7.83 -5.11
C ASP A 40 -1.00 -8.27 -5.03
N GLU A 41 -0.15 -7.78 -5.94
CA GLU A 41 1.31 -8.01 -5.88
C GLU A 41 1.96 -7.42 -4.64
N VAL A 42 1.62 -6.18 -4.26
CA VAL A 42 2.16 -5.53 -3.05
C VAL A 42 1.69 -6.29 -1.81
N ILE A 43 0.41 -6.65 -1.78
CA ILE A 43 -0.17 -7.45 -0.68
C ILE A 43 0.57 -8.77 -0.53
N GLU A 44 0.87 -9.46 -1.63
CA GLU A 44 1.56 -10.75 -1.60
C GLU A 44 3.01 -10.66 -1.13
N VAL A 45 3.72 -9.58 -1.48
CA VAL A 45 5.05 -9.30 -0.92
C VAL A 45 4.96 -9.04 0.58
N LEU A 46 3.98 -8.23 1.02
CA LEU A 46 3.78 -7.94 2.43
C LEU A 46 3.40 -9.18 3.26
N ARG A 47 2.66 -10.13 2.67
CA ARG A 47 2.30 -11.42 3.30
C ARG A 47 3.51 -12.22 3.73
N HIS A 48 4.53 -12.25 2.88
CA HIS A 48 5.74 -13.07 3.06
C HIS A 48 6.93 -12.28 3.61
N SER A 49 6.74 -10.98 3.84
CA SER A 49 7.80 -10.09 4.27
C SER A 49 8.21 -10.34 5.72
N ASN A 50 9.52 -10.43 5.96
CA ASN A 50 10.09 -10.55 7.31
C ASN A 50 10.63 -9.23 7.83
N ILE A 51 10.93 -8.27 6.94
CA ILE A 51 11.48 -6.96 7.33
C ILE A 51 10.43 -5.87 7.37
N VAL A 52 9.32 -5.98 6.61
CA VAL A 52 8.28 -4.95 6.64
C VAL A 52 7.48 -5.06 7.94
N VAL A 53 7.40 -3.96 8.67
CA VAL A 53 6.66 -3.91 9.94
C VAL A 53 5.16 -3.98 9.70
N ARG A 54 4.42 -4.63 10.61
CA ARG A 54 2.95 -4.73 10.62
C ARG A 54 2.27 -3.43 11.07
N HIS A 55 2.65 -2.33 10.45
CA HIS A 55 2.07 -1.00 10.68
C HIS A 55 2.00 -0.28 9.34
N LEU A 56 0.79 0.12 8.93
CA LEU A 56 0.55 0.85 7.70
C LEU A 56 -0.12 2.19 7.97
N HIS A 57 0.45 3.26 7.41
CA HIS A 57 -0.17 4.57 7.43
C HIS A 57 -0.96 4.78 6.12
N VAL A 58 -2.26 4.45 6.16
CA VAL A 58 -3.19 4.54 5.02
C VAL A 58 -4.26 5.59 5.28
N PRO A 59 -4.14 6.81 4.72
CA PRO A 59 -5.06 7.90 5.07
C PRO A 59 -6.36 7.83 4.24
N LEU A 60 -7.50 7.76 4.94
CA LEU A 60 -8.84 7.78 4.33
C LEU A 60 -9.22 9.14 3.72
N GLN A 61 -8.66 10.24 4.24
CA GLN A 61 -8.93 11.62 3.83
C GLN A 61 -10.33 12.14 4.20
N SER A 62 -11.40 11.42 3.89
CA SER A 62 -12.77 11.80 4.24
C SER A 62 -13.73 10.61 4.27
N GLY A 63 -14.73 10.66 5.15
CA GLY A 63 -15.81 9.68 5.25
C GLY A 63 -16.98 9.87 4.27
N SER A 64 -16.93 10.90 3.41
CA SER A 64 -18.02 11.21 2.47
C SER A 64 -17.55 11.10 1.02
N ASP A 65 -18.24 10.28 0.23
CA ASP A 65 -17.97 10.12 -1.21
C ASP A 65 -18.04 11.45 -1.97
N THR A 66 -18.95 12.35 -1.56
CA THR A 66 -19.05 13.69 -2.16
C THR A 66 -17.81 14.54 -1.89
N VAL A 67 -17.25 14.45 -0.68
CA VAL A 67 -16.01 15.16 -0.30
C VAL A 67 -14.81 14.51 -0.96
N LEU A 68 -14.72 13.18 -0.97
CA LEU A 68 -13.67 12.44 -1.67
C LEU A 68 -13.61 12.83 -3.16
N LYS A 69 -14.76 12.92 -3.82
CA LYS A 69 -14.86 13.38 -5.22
C LYS A 69 -14.37 14.82 -5.39
N ARG A 70 -14.73 15.75 -4.49
CA ARG A 70 -14.22 17.14 -4.49
C ARG A 70 -12.70 17.20 -4.29
N MET A 71 -12.15 16.30 -3.48
CA MET A 71 -10.71 16.11 -3.28
C MET A 71 -10.02 15.38 -4.46
N ARG A 72 -10.75 15.06 -5.54
CA ARG A 72 -10.28 14.31 -6.70
C ARG A 72 -9.75 12.91 -6.36
N ARG A 73 -10.27 12.31 -5.29
CA ARG A 73 -9.99 10.89 -4.98
C ARG A 73 -10.74 10.00 -5.96
N LYS A 74 -10.06 8.96 -6.45
CA LYS A 74 -10.58 8.00 -7.44
C LYS A 74 -11.13 6.73 -6.77
N TYR A 75 -11.65 6.86 -5.54
CA TYR A 75 -12.24 5.76 -4.77
C TYR A 75 -13.44 6.25 -3.97
N THR A 76 -14.37 5.34 -3.66
CA THR A 76 -15.45 5.53 -2.69
C THR A 76 -15.06 4.98 -1.31
N MET A 77 -15.85 5.31 -0.29
CA MET A 77 -15.74 4.72 1.05
C MET A 77 -15.82 3.19 1.03
N ALA A 78 -16.74 2.62 0.23
CA ALA A 78 -16.89 1.18 0.11
C ALA A 78 -15.63 0.53 -0.49
N GLN A 79 -15.07 1.11 -1.56
CA GLN A 79 -13.84 0.62 -2.19
C GLN A 79 -12.63 0.75 -1.26
N PHE A 80 -12.59 1.80 -0.44
CA PHE A 80 -11.55 1.94 0.58
C PHE A 80 -11.68 0.84 1.64
N ALA A 81 -12.89 0.61 2.17
CA ALA A 81 -13.14 -0.42 3.19
C ALA A 81 -12.76 -1.82 2.69
N GLU A 82 -13.17 -2.20 1.48
CA GLU A 82 -12.82 -3.50 0.87
C GLU A 82 -11.30 -3.71 0.79
N ARG A 83 -10.55 -2.66 0.44
CA ARG A 83 -9.08 -2.72 0.39
C ARG A 83 -8.46 -2.87 1.78
N ILE A 84 -8.98 -2.17 2.78
CA ILE A 84 -8.51 -2.30 4.16
C ILE A 84 -8.80 -3.69 4.71
N GLU A 85 -9.95 -4.29 4.40
CA GLU A 85 -10.27 -5.65 4.81
C GLU A 85 -9.27 -6.66 4.24
N LYS A 86 -8.99 -6.60 2.93
CA LYS A 86 -7.95 -7.43 2.30
C LYS A 86 -6.58 -7.25 2.94
N LEU A 87 -6.21 -6.01 3.30
CA LEU A 87 -4.95 -5.74 3.98
C LEU A 87 -4.87 -6.34 5.38
N ARG A 88 -5.97 -6.32 6.14
CA ARG A 88 -6.03 -6.91 7.50
C ARG A 88 -5.91 -8.43 7.48
N GLU A 89 -6.40 -9.10 6.44
CA GLU A 89 -6.23 -10.55 6.30
C GLU A 89 -4.76 -10.96 6.15
N VAL A 90 -3.96 -10.08 5.54
CA VAL A 90 -2.55 -10.35 5.24
C VAL A 90 -1.61 -9.85 6.33
N LEU A 91 -2.00 -8.77 7.01
CA LEU A 91 -1.27 -8.16 8.11
C LEU A 91 -2.15 -8.14 9.37
N PRO A 92 -2.37 -9.31 10.01
CA PRO A 92 -3.00 -9.37 11.33
C PRO A 92 -2.12 -8.73 12.42
#